data_AF-A0A349LV04-F1
#
_entry.id   AF-A0A349LV04-F1
#
_cell.length_a   1.000
_cell.length_b   1.000
_cell.length_c   1.000
_cell.angle_alpha   90.00
_cell.angle_beta   90.00
_cell.angle_gamma   90.00
#
_symmetry.space_group_name_H-M   'P 1'
#
loop_
_entity.id
_entity.type
_entity.pdbx_description
1 polymer ?
#
loop_
_entity_poly.entity_id
_entity_poly.type
_entity_poly.pdbx_seq_one_letter_code
_entity_poly.pdbx_strand_id
1 'polypeptide(L)' 'MQRHPFKPKVTHVDFQRVEAGHELHTVVPLHFVNEAAAAKKGGIVAHHINEVAITVLPQNLPEFIEVDLADVAV' A
#
# COMPACT_ATOMS: atom_id res chain seq x y z
N MET A 1 -12.94 9.68 1.39
CA MET A 1 -12.66 11.12 1.62
C MET A 1 -12.87 11.90 0.34
N GLN A 2 -13.77 12.88 0.35
CA GLN A 2 -14.08 13.71 -0.81
C GLN A 2 -13.34 15.05 -0.70
N ARG A 3 -12.64 15.43 -1.77
CA ARG A 3 -11.90 16.69 -1.87
C ARG A 3 -12.53 17.57 -2.94
N HIS A 4 -12.51 18.88 -2.72
CA HIS A 4 -12.92 19.84 -3.73
C HIS A 4 -11.91 19.81 -4.91
N PRO A 5 -12.34 19.75 -6.18
CA PRO A 5 -11.43 19.52 -7.32
C PRO A 5 -10.33 20.57 -7.50
N PHE A 6 -10.65 21.83 -7.23
CA PHE A 6 -9.73 22.97 -7.46
C PHE A 6 -9.15 23.61 -6.18
N LYS A 7 -9.90 23.61 -5.08
CA LYS A 7 -9.47 24.25 -3.82
C LYS A 7 -8.98 23.17 -2.85
N PRO A 8 -7.91 23.39 -2.07
CA PRO A 8 -7.44 22.45 -1.06
C PRO A 8 -8.38 22.46 0.16
N LYS A 9 -9.63 22.05 -0.05
CA LYS A 9 -10.67 21.92 0.98
C LYS A 9 -11.24 20.52 0.93
N VAL A 10 -11.31 19.87 2.09
CA VAL A 10 -11.99 18.59 2.27
C VAL A 10 -13.48 18.88 2.46
N THR A 11 -14.34 18.31 1.62
CA THR A 11 -15.79 18.55 1.66
C THR A 11 -16.53 17.51 2.49
N HIS A 12 -16.05 16.26 2.50
CA HIS A 12 -16.68 15.17 3.21
C HIS A 12 -15.66 14.13 3.67
N VAL A 13 -15.83 13.65 4.90
CA VAL A 13 -15.05 12.54 5.47
C VAL A 13 -16.01 11.54 6.06
N ASP A 14 -15.92 10.32 5.55
CA ASP A 14 -16.60 9.16 6.12
C ASP A 14 -15.68 8.47 7.10
N PHE A 15 -16.20 8.16 8.28
CA PHE A 15 -15.51 7.34 9.26
C PHE A 15 -16.12 5.94 9.24
N GLN A 16 -15.30 4.94 8.97
CA GLN A 16 -15.70 3.55 9.05
C GLN A 16 -15.55 3.08 10.50
N ARG A 17 -16.64 2.59 11.09
CA ARG A 17 -16.58 1.94 12.40
C ARG A 17 -15.90 0.59 12.24
N VAL A 18 -14.82 0.38 12.99
CA VAL A 18 -14.10 -0.88 13.09
C VAL A 18 -14.42 -1.57 14.42
N GLU A 19 -14.68 -2.87 14.36
CA GLU A 19 -14.85 -3.71 15.55
C GLU A 19 -13.65 -4.65 15.67
N ALA A 20 -13.08 -4.76 16.87
CA ALA A 20 -11.81 -5.46 17.09
C ALA A 20 -11.83 -6.97 16.73
N GLY A 21 -13.01 -7.59 16.69
CA GLY A 21 -13.17 -9.01 16.37
C GLY A 21 -13.55 -9.32 14.93
N HIS A 22 -13.75 -8.30 14.09
CA HIS A 22 -14.15 -8.47 12.70
C HIS A 22 -12.97 -8.30 11.76
N GLU A 23 -12.82 -9.21 10.80
CA GLU A 23 -11.82 -9.11 9.76
C GLU A 23 -12.11 -7.91 8.85
N LEU A 24 -11.10 -7.06 8.66
CA LEU A 24 -11.18 -5.90 7.77
C LEU A 24 -10.51 -6.26 6.45
N HIS A 25 -11.22 -6.03 5.35
CA HIS A 25 -10.63 -6.03 4.02
C HIS A 25 -10.18 -4.62 3.69
N THR A 26 -8.87 -4.41 3.63
CA THR A 26 -8.28 -3.12 3.28
C THR A 26 -7.24 -3.28 2.19
N VAL A 27 -7.03 -2.22 1.43
CA VAL A 27 -6.02 -2.14 0.39
C VAL A 27 -4.84 -1.39 0.97
N VAL A 28 -3.66 -2.03 1.00
CA VAL A 28 -2.43 -1.46 1.57
C VAL A 28 -1.40 -1.25 0.47
N PRO A 29 -0.71 -0.09 0.44
CA PRO A 29 0.35 0.16 -0.54
C PRO A 29 1.59 -0.69 -0.29
N LEU A 30 2.27 -1.06 -1.38
CA LEU A 30 3.55 -1.75 -1.40
C LEU A 30 4.69 -0.71 -1.42
N HIS A 31 5.66 -0.87 -0.54
CA HIS A 31 6.92 -0.13 -0.55
C HIS A 31 8.05 -1.05 -0.99
N PHE A 32 8.66 -0.75 -2.12
CA PHE A 32 9.74 -1.56 -2.68
C PHE A 32 11.08 -1.03 -2.16
N VAL A 33 11.85 -1.93 -1.55
CA VAL A 33 13.20 -1.65 -1.05
C VAL A 33 14.22 -2.30 -1.99
N ASN A 34 15.40 -1.71 -2.10
CA ASN A 34 16.51 -2.22 -2.92
C ASN A 34 16.28 -2.25 -4.45
N GLU A 35 15.34 -1.47 -4.99
CA GLU A 35 15.14 -1.31 -6.44
C GLU A 35 16.42 -0.95 -7.20
N ALA A 36 17.24 -0.06 -6.62
CA ALA A 36 18.50 0.37 -7.24
C ALA A 36 19.52 -0.77 -7.35
N ALA A 37 19.46 -1.78 -6.47
CA ALA A 37 20.33 -2.95 -6.54
C ALA A 37 19.86 -3.91 -7.65
N ALA A 38 18.54 -4.10 -7.80
CA ALA A 38 17.96 -4.90 -8.87
C ALA A 38 18.20 -4.25 -10.25
N ALA A 39 18.04 -2.93 -10.37
CA ALA A 39 18.31 -2.19 -11.60
C ALA A 39 19.80 -2.28 -12.02
N LYS A 40 20.73 -2.25 -11.06
CA LYS A 40 22.17 -2.43 -11.32
C LYS A 40 22.53 -3.84 -11.82
N LYS A 41 21.72 -4.86 -11.52
CA LYS A 41 21.87 -6.23 -12.06
C LYS A 41 21.33 -6.37 -13.50
N GLY A 42 20.81 -5.29 -14.10
CA GLY A 42 20.31 -5.25 -15.48
C GLY A 42 18.81 -5.53 -15.62
N GLY A 43 18.07 -5.65 -14.50
CA GLY A 43 16.62 -5.81 -14.52
C GLY A 43 15.87 -4.48 -14.63
N ILE A 44 14.74 -4.46 -15.32
CA ILE A 44 13.79 -3.32 -15.31
C ILE A 44 12.73 -3.64 -14.26
N VAL A 45 12.64 -2.82 -13.21
CA VAL A 45 11.57 -2.93 -12.21
C VAL A 45 10.34 -2.22 -12.77
N ALA A 46 9.26 -2.98 -13.00
CA ALA A 46 7.99 -2.45 -13.47
C ALA A 46 6.92 -2.69 -12.40
N HIS A 47 6.41 -1.62 -11.80
CA HIS A 47 5.34 -1.72 -10.82
C HIS A 47 3.99 -1.78 -11.51
N HIS A 48 3.51 -3.00 -11.81
CA HIS A 48 2.17 -3.20 -12.38
C HIS A 48 1.07 -3.12 -11.32
N ILE A 49 1.41 -3.44 -10.07
CA ILE A 49 0.49 -3.44 -8.94
C ILE A 49 1.22 -2.78 -7.77
N ASN A 50 0.68 -1.66 -7.29
CA ASN A 50 1.24 -0.88 -6.18
C ASN A 50 0.51 -1.11 -4.86
N GLU A 51 -0.60 -1.84 -4.90
CA GLU A 51 -1.53 -1.97 -3.79
C GLU A 51 -2.03 -3.41 -3.72
N VAL A 52 -2.11 -3.96 -2.50
CA VAL A 52 -2.58 -5.33 -2.27
C VAL A 52 -3.76 -5.30 -1.33
N ALA A 53 -4.82 -6.01 -1.70
CA ALA A 53 -5.94 -6.26 -0.82
C ALA A 53 -5.55 -7.31 0.22
N ILE A 54 -5.60 -6.94 1.49
CA ILE A 54 -5.33 -7.83 2.62
C ILE A 54 -6.56 -7.93 3.52
N THR A 55 -6.72 -9.11 4.13
CA THR A 55 -7.71 -9.37 5.16
C THR A 55 -6.98 -9.49 6.49
N VAL A 56 -7.20 -8.55 7.40
CA VAL A 56 -6.50 -8.53 8.69
C VAL A 56 -7.41 -7.98 9.78
N LEU A 57 -7.16 -8.40 11.02
CA LEU A 57 -7.78 -7.78 12.18
C LEU A 57 -7.34 -6.31 12.29
N PRO A 58 -8.22 -5.40 12.71
CA PRO A 58 -7.91 -3.96 12.79
C PRO A 58 -6.67 -3.63 13.63
N GLN A 59 -6.33 -4.48 14.61
CA GLN A 59 -5.17 -4.29 15.48
C GLN A 59 -3.83 -4.52 14.78
N ASN A 60 -3.81 -5.32 13.71
CA ASN A 60 -2.60 -5.70 12.98
C ASN A 60 -2.55 -5.04 11.59
N LEU A 61 -3.27 -3.94 11.38
CA LEU A 61 -3.30 -3.23 10.10
C LEU A 61 -1.96 -2.50 9.86
N PRO A 62 -1.16 -2.92 8.85
CA PRO A 62 0.07 -2.24 8.50
C PRO A 62 -0.21 -1.02 7.62
N GLU A 63 0.57 0.05 7.77
CA GLU A 63 0.47 1.24 6.89
C GLU A 63 0.98 0.96 5.47
N PHE A 64 1.99 0.08 5.34
CA PHE A 64 2.57 -0.34 4.07
C PHE A 64 3.17 -1.75 4.21
N ILE A 65 3.33 -2.44 3.09
CA ILE A 65 4.00 -3.75 3.01
C ILE A 65 5.34 -3.54 2.31
N GLU A 66 6.44 -3.85 3.00
CA GLU A 66 7.78 -3.79 2.42
C GLU A 66 8.05 -5.02 1.53
N VAL A 67 8.51 -4.78 0.31
CA VAL A 67 8.94 -5.81 -0.64
C VAL A 67 10.42 -5.61 -0.92
N ASP A 68 11.24 -6.57 -0.50
CA ASP A 68 12.68 -6.56 -0.75
C ASP A 68 13.00 -7.14 -2.13
N LEU A 69 13.75 -6.39 -2.93
CA LEU A 69 14.20 -6.76 -4.27
C LEU A 69 15.68 -7.19 -4.33
N ALA A 70 16.37 -7.36 -3.21
CA ALA A 70 17.81 -7.65 -3.16
C ALA A 70 18.21 -8.96 -3.89
N ASP A 71 17.46 -10.04 -3.66
CA ASP A 71 17.73 -11.40 -4.17
C ASP A 71 16.79 -11.82 -5.30
N VAL A 72 16.14 -10.86 -5.98
CA VAL A 72 15.32 -11.18 -7.15
C VAL A 72 16.20 -11.77 -8.25
N ALA A 73 15.92 -13.02 -8.60
CA ALA A 73 16.55 -13.69 -9.74
C ALA A 73 16.08 -13.00 -11.03
N VAL A 74 17.04 -12.55 -11.84
CA VAL A 74 16.82 -12.02 -13.19
C VAL A 74 16.74 -13.18 -14.17
#